data_AF-E4YSF7-F1
#
_entry.id   AF-E4YSF7-F1
#
_cell.length_a   1.000
_cell.length_b   1.000
_cell.length_c   1.000
_cell.angle_alpha   90.00
_cell.angle_beta   90.00
_cell.angle_gamma   90.00
#
_symmetry.space_group_name_H-M   'P 1'
#
loop_
_entity.id
_entity.type
_entity.pdbx_description
1 polymer ?
#
loop_
_entity_poly.entity_id
_entity_poly.type
_entity_poly.pdbx_seq_one_letter_code
_entity_poly.pdbx_strand_id
1 'polypeptide(L)'
;MFMTRSEYDRSVNSFSPEGRLFQVEYAIEAIKLGSTAIGIHTKEGCVLAVEKRITSPLIVPTSIEKIFEVDKHVGCAMSGLIADARTMIDRARVEAQNHWFTFNEHMKVESITSAVSSLALAFGEGSSSEKTMSRPFGVALLFAGVDKN
;
A
#
# COMPACT_ATOMS: atom_id res chain seq x y z
N MET A 1 27.42 11.46 -3.08
CA MET A 1 26.61 12.16 -2.06
C MET A 1 25.55 12.94 -2.81
N PHE A 2 24.31 12.48 -2.81
CA PHE A 2 23.22 13.20 -3.51
C PHE A 2 22.79 14.37 -2.63
N MET A 3 23.22 15.59 -2.97
CA MET A 3 22.75 16.83 -2.34
C MET A 3 21.71 17.48 -3.24
N THR A 4 20.46 17.03 -3.12
CA THR A 4 19.32 17.89 -3.43
C THR A 4 19.09 18.79 -2.20
N ARG A 5 19.04 20.10 -2.41
CA ARG A 5 18.91 21.11 -1.36
C ARG A 5 17.62 20.85 -0.56
N SER A 6 17.74 20.38 0.68
CA SER A 6 16.62 20.17 1.59
C SER A 6 16.71 21.17 2.74
N GLU A 7 16.02 22.30 2.60
CA GLU A 7 16.03 23.37 3.61
C GLU A 7 14.89 23.22 4.64
N TYR A 8 13.96 22.28 4.43
CA TYR A 8 12.68 22.25 5.14
C TYR A 8 12.14 20.84 5.50
N ASP A 9 12.97 19.80 5.61
CA ASP A 9 12.50 18.41 5.86
C ASP A 9 12.67 17.89 7.31
N ARG A 10 12.98 18.77 8.27
CA ARG A 10 13.36 18.36 9.63
C ARG A 10 12.21 17.74 10.46
N SER A 11 10.96 18.09 10.16
CA SER A 11 9.77 17.50 10.79
C SER A 11 8.96 16.71 9.76
N VAL A 12 8.30 15.64 10.21
CA VAL A 12 7.48 14.77 9.38
C VAL A 12 6.32 15.53 8.71
N ASN A 13 5.85 16.61 9.34
CA ASN A 13 4.72 17.43 8.90
C ASN A 13 5.12 18.73 8.18
N SER A 14 6.35 18.78 7.63
CA SER A 14 6.85 19.98 6.95
C SER A 14 6.33 20.08 5.51
N PHE A 15 5.85 21.26 5.13
CA PHE A 15 5.37 21.56 3.79
C PHE A 15 6.47 22.13 2.90
N SER A 16 6.44 21.74 1.62
CA SER A 16 7.18 22.36 0.53
C SER A 16 6.64 23.75 0.18
N PRO A 17 7.42 24.59 -0.51
CA PRO A 17 6.92 25.85 -1.05
C PRO A 17 5.71 25.69 -1.97
N GLU A 18 5.54 24.53 -2.61
CA GLU A 18 4.35 24.20 -3.41
C GLU A 18 3.14 23.72 -2.58
N GLY A 19 3.23 23.68 -1.26
CA GLY A 19 2.14 23.26 -0.37
C GLY A 19 1.94 21.75 -0.24
N ARG A 20 2.92 20.93 -0.64
CA ARG A 20 2.90 19.46 -0.49
C ARG A 20 3.77 18.99 0.67
N LEU A 21 3.40 17.90 1.34
CA LEU A 21 4.20 17.32 2.43
C LEU A 21 5.45 16.62 1.87
N PHE A 22 6.65 17.02 2.33
CA PHE A 22 7.91 16.46 1.84
C PHE A 22 8.00 14.94 2.00
N GLN A 23 7.59 14.41 3.15
CA GLN A 23 7.69 12.98 3.43
C GLN A 23 6.78 12.14 2.51
N VAL A 24 5.65 12.68 2.07
CA VAL A 24 4.75 12.01 1.12
C VAL A 24 5.37 11.99 -0.28
N GLU A 25 5.96 13.10 -0.72
CA GLU A 25 6.68 13.16 -2.00
C GLU A 25 7.84 12.15 -2.03
N TYR A 26 8.60 12.06 -0.94
CA TYR A 26 9.70 11.08 -0.81
C TYR A 26 9.19 9.64 -0.86
N ALA A 27 8.05 9.34 -0.24
CA ALA A 27 7.42 8.03 -0.32
C ALA A 27 6.99 7.69 -1.76
N ILE A 28 6.45 8.66 -2.50
CA ILE A 28 6.07 8.50 -3.91
C ILE A 28 7.30 8.21 -4.78
N GLU A 29 8.42 8.90 -4.55
CA GLU A 29 9.67 8.60 -5.26
C GLU A 29 10.20 7.20 -4.94
N ALA A 30 10.06 6.72 -3.70
CA ALA A 30 10.44 5.36 -3.33
C ALA A 30 9.64 4.29 -4.09
N ILE A 31 8.36 4.56 -4.39
CA ILE A 31 7.50 3.64 -5.16
C ILE A 31 8.00 3.48 -6.59
N LYS A 32 8.60 4.51 -7.21
CA LYS A 32 9.16 4.43 -8.57
C LYS A 32 10.34 3.45 -8.68
N LEU A 33 11.03 3.17 -7.57
CA LEU A 33 12.09 2.17 -7.50
C LEU A 33 11.54 0.73 -7.37
N GLY A 34 10.25 0.59 -7.07
CA GLY A 34 9.54 -0.68 -7.02
C GLY A 34 9.55 -1.41 -8.36
N SER A 35 9.30 -2.72 -8.30
CA SER A 35 9.01 -3.51 -9.49
C SER A 35 7.64 -3.15 -10.08
N THR A 36 7.52 -3.20 -11.39
CA THR A 36 6.27 -2.86 -12.06
C THR A 36 5.14 -3.82 -11.68
N ALA A 37 3.99 -3.24 -11.33
CA ALA A 37 2.72 -3.93 -11.14
C ALA A 37 1.68 -3.31 -12.08
N ILE A 38 0.85 -4.14 -12.71
CA ILE A 38 -0.17 -3.75 -13.67
C ILE A 38 -1.49 -4.38 -13.24
N GLY A 39 -2.55 -3.58 -13.21
CA GLY A 39 -3.92 -4.03 -13.04
C GLY A 39 -4.74 -3.71 -14.29
N ILE A 40 -5.50 -4.68 -14.79
CA ILE A 40 -6.44 -4.48 -15.90
C ILE A 40 -7.84 -4.83 -15.41
N HIS A 41 -8.77 -3.90 -15.56
CA HIS A 41 -10.20 -4.11 -15.33
C HIS A 41 -10.89 -4.27 -16.69
N THR A 42 -11.71 -5.31 -16.80
CA THR A 42 -12.63 -5.57 -17.90
C THR A 42 -14.06 -5.80 -17.38
N LYS A 43 -15.05 -5.93 -18.26
CA LYS A 43 -16.42 -6.24 -17.83
C LYS A 43 -16.55 -7.67 -17.30
N GLU A 44 -15.65 -8.55 -17.71
CA GLU A 44 -15.61 -9.97 -17.39
C GLU A 44 -14.84 -10.26 -16.09
N GLY A 45 -14.00 -9.32 -15.64
CA GLY A 45 -13.21 -9.47 -14.43
C GLY A 45 -12.00 -8.53 -14.39
N CYS A 46 -11.13 -8.77 -13.42
CA CYS A 46 -9.89 -8.02 -13.23
C CYS A 46 -8.67 -8.96 -13.21
N VAL A 47 -7.53 -8.45 -13.68
CA VAL A 47 -6.26 -9.17 -13.71
C VAL A 47 -5.18 -8.32 -13.07
N LEU A 48 -4.39 -8.92 -12.19
CA LEU A 48 -3.19 -8.34 -11.61
C LEU A 48 -1.96 -9.09 -12.12
N ALA A 49 -0.97 -8.35 -12.61
CA ALA A 49 0.31 -8.88 -13.06
C ALA A 49 1.46 -8.09 -12.42
N VAL A 50 2.50 -8.78 -11.96
CA VAL A 50 3.64 -8.16 -11.26
C VAL A 50 4.96 -8.71 -11.76
N GLU A 51 5.94 -7.83 -11.89
CA GLU A 51 7.32 -8.21 -12.22
C GLU A 51 8.04 -8.75 -10.96
N LYS A 52 8.45 -10.03 -11.00
CA LYS A 52 9.38 -10.58 -10.02
C LYS A 52 10.82 -10.40 -10.51
N ARG A 53 11.49 -9.35 -10.03
CA ARG A 53 12.93 -9.14 -10.25
C ARG A 53 13.74 -10.12 -9.43
N ILE A 54 14.18 -11.22 -10.06
CA ILE A 54 15.02 -12.24 -9.45
C ILE A 54 16.48 -11.91 -9.80
N THR A 55 17.27 -11.56 -8.80
CA THR A 55 18.66 -11.09 -8.99
C THR A 55 19.67 -12.24 -9.04
N SER A 56 19.30 -13.43 -8.58
CA SER A 56 20.17 -14.60 -8.52
C SER A 56 19.39 -15.88 -8.78
N PRO A 57 19.97 -16.85 -9.51
CA PRO A 57 19.35 -18.16 -9.72
C PRO A 57 19.21 -18.98 -8.43
N LEU A 58 19.88 -18.58 -7.34
CA LEU A 58 19.77 -19.24 -6.02
C LEU A 58 18.46 -18.88 -5.30
N ILE A 59 17.74 -17.86 -5.75
CA ILE A 59 16.50 -17.40 -5.13
C ILE A 59 15.35 -18.26 -5.62
N VAL A 60 14.62 -18.88 -4.68
CA VAL A 60 13.40 -19.63 -4.99
C VAL A 60 12.30 -18.64 -5.41
N PRO A 61 11.83 -18.62 -6.67
CA PRO A 61 10.93 -17.58 -7.18
C PRO A 61 9.57 -17.51 -6.47
N THR A 62 9.12 -18.64 -5.92
CA THR A 62 7.85 -18.75 -5.17
C THR A 62 7.92 -18.09 -3.80
N SER A 63 9.12 -17.91 -3.24
CA SER A 63 9.31 -17.20 -1.95
C SER A 63 9.09 -15.69 -2.06
N ILE A 64 9.13 -15.12 -3.27
CA ILE A 64 8.86 -13.70 -3.51
C ILE A 64 7.37 -13.55 -3.82
N GLU A 65 6.61 -13.07 -2.85
CA GLU A 65 5.20 -12.71 -3.01
C GLU A 65 5.05 -11.21 -3.27
N LYS A 66 4.23 -10.88 -4.28
CA LYS A 66 3.89 -9.51 -4.69
C LYS A 66 2.41 -9.33 -5.06
N ILE A 67 1.69 -10.44 -5.18
CA ILE A 67 0.24 -10.50 -5.27
C ILE A 67 -0.20 -11.23 -4.01
N PHE A 68 -1.15 -10.65 -3.30
CA PHE A 68 -1.64 -11.13 -2.02
C PHE A 68 -3.15 -11.27 -2.09
N GLU A 69 -3.66 -12.39 -1.57
CA GLU A 69 -5.08 -12.57 -1.32
C GLU A 69 -5.47 -11.80 -0.05
N VAL A 70 -6.49 -10.94 -0.16
CA VAL A 70 -7.06 -10.17 0.96
C VAL A 70 -8.33 -10.84 1.46
N ASP A 71 -9.21 -11.20 0.53
CA ASP A 71 -10.39 -12.04 0.75
C ASP A 71 -10.63 -12.87 -0.53
N LYS A 72 -11.54 -13.84 -0.48
CA LYS A 72 -11.83 -14.73 -1.61
C LYS A 72 -12.19 -14.00 -2.91
N HIS A 73 -12.78 -12.81 -2.80
CA HIS A 73 -13.18 -11.97 -3.93
C HIS A 73 -12.24 -10.79 -4.19
N VAL A 74 -11.15 -10.63 -3.40
CA VAL A 74 -10.24 -9.46 -3.49
C VAL A 74 -8.77 -9.88 -3.43
N GLY A 75 -8.04 -9.54 -4.48
CA GLY A 75 -6.58 -9.58 -4.54
C GLY A 75 -5.96 -8.19 -4.44
N CYS A 76 -4.68 -8.16 -4.07
CA CYS A 76 -3.89 -6.93 -3.97
C CYS A 76 -2.50 -7.15 -4.58
N ALA A 77 -2.09 -6.30 -5.51
CA ALA A 77 -0.71 -6.22 -5.98
C ALA A 77 0.02 -5.05 -5.30
N MET A 78 1.32 -5.20 -5.06
CA MET A 78 2.11 -4.15 -4.42
C MET A 78 3.31 -3.70 -5.27
N SER A 79 3.70 -2.43 -5.11
CA SER A 79 4.93 -1.87 -5.65
C SER A 79 5.60 -0.94 -4.64
N GLY A 80 6.90 -1.06 -4.46
CA GLY A 80 7.69 -0.32 -3.46
C GLY A 80 8.27 -1.25 -2.39
N LEU A 81 8.27 -0.81 -1.14
CA LEU A 81 8.85 -1.57 -0.02
C LEU A 81 7.94 -2.72 0.43
N ILE A 82 8.42 -3.96 0.28
CA ILE A 82 7.67 -5.19 0.63
C ILE A 82 7.32 -5.27 2.11
N ALA A 83 8.22 -4.80 2.98
CA ALA A 83 7.99 -4.81 4.42
C ALA A 83 6.77 -3.96 4.82
N ASP A 84 6.63 -2.78 4.23
CA ASP A 84 5.53 -1.86 4.46
C ASP A 84 4.19 -2.44 3.95
N ALA A 85 4.24 -3.11 2.79
CA ALA A 85 3.05 -3.73 2.17
C ALA A 85 2.39 -4.77 3.07
N ARG A 86 3.18 -5.61 3.74
CA ARG A 86 2.66 -6.71 4.58
C ARG A 86 1.75 -6.18 5.68
N THR A 87 2.18 -5.13 6.37
CA THR A 87 1.36 -4.48 7.42
C THR A 87 0.03 -3.96 6.87
N MET A 88 0.05 -3.35 5.69
CA MET A 88 -1.17 -2.82 5.05
C MET A 88 -2.11 -3.94 4.56
N ILE A 89 -1.56 -5.04 4.04
CA ILE A 89 -2.33 -6.21 3.60
C ILE A 89 -2.96 -6.93 4.79
N ASP A 90 -2.23 -7.08 5.89
CA ASP A 90 -2.76 -7.71 7.11
C ASP A 90 -3.89 -6.86 7.71
N ARG A 91 -3.75 -5.53 7.69
CA ARG A 91 -4.84 -4.61 8.03
C ARG A 91 -6.07 -4.83 7.15
N ALA A 92 -5.86 -4.95 5.82
CA ALA A 92 -6.93 -5.17 4.86
C ALA A 92 -7.68 -6.49 5.13
N ARG A 93 -6.94 -7.57 5.42
CA ARG A 93 -7.51 -8.89 5.79
C ARG A 93 -8.36 -8.80 7.05
N VAL A 94 -7.85 -8.16 8.09
CA VAL A 94 -8.59 -7.99 9.36
C VAL A 94 -9.88 -7.21 9.13
N GLU A 95 -9.85 -6.12 8.37
CA GLU A 95 -11.06 -5.35 8.05
C GLU A 95 -12.09 -6.14 7.26
N ALA A 96 -11.65 -6.86 6.21
CA ALA A 96 -12.53 -7.69 5.40
C ALA A 96 -13.24 -8.76 6.25
N GLN A 97 -12.49 -9.44 7.13
CA GLN A 97 -13.05 -10.47 8.01
C GLN A 97 -13.94 -9.88 9.10
N ASN A 98 -13.60 -8.71 9.67
CA ASN A 98 -14.45 -8.02 10.65
C ASN A 98 -15.79 -7.59 10.04
N HIS A 99 -15.77 -7.07 8.81
CA HIS A 99 -16.98 -6.72 8.07
C HIS A 99 -17.85 -7.95 7.82
N TRP A 100 -17.24 -9.04 7.35
CA TRP A 100 -17.96 -10.29 7.15
C TRP A 100 -18.55 -10.83 8.47
N PHE A 101 -17.79 -10.81 9.56
CA PHE A 101 -18.28 -11.23 10.88
C PHE A 101 -19.46 -10.38 11.37
N THR A 102 -19.42 -9.07 11.14
CA THR A 102 -20.42 -8.12 11.68
C THR A 102 -21.69 -8.06 10.83
N PHE A 103 -21.54 -8.04 9.50
CA PHE A 103 -22.63 -7.81 8.56
C PHE A 103 -23.03 -9.06 7.77
N ASN A 104 -22.27 -10.15 7.90
CA ASN A 104 -22.47 -11.40 7.17
C ASN A 104 -22.51 -11.22 5.64
N GLU A 105 -21.73 -10.26 5.13
CA GLU A 105 -21.55 -9.99 3.71
C GLU A 105 -20.10 -9.64 3.37
N HIS A 106 -19.72 -9.89 2.11
CA HIS A 106 -18.40 -9.55 1.60
C HIS A 106 -18.22 -8.02 1.55
N MET A 107 -17.11 -7.54 2.11
CA MET A 107 -16.77 -6.12 2.11
C MET A 107 -16.51 -5.64 0.67
N LYS A 108 -17.01 -4.46 0.32
CA LYS A 108 -16.74 -3.84 -0.99
C LYS A 108 -15.26 -3.50 -1.15
N VAL A 109 -14.75 -3.60 -2.38
CA VAL A 109 -13.33 -3.30 -2.69
C VAL A 109 -12.97 -1.86 -2.32
N GLU A 110 -13.90 -0.92 -2.56
CA GLU A 110 -13.75 0.49 -2.18
C GLU A 110 -13.62 0.65 -0.66
N SER A 111 -14.46 -0.04 0.11
CA SER A 111 -14.43 0.03 1.57
C SER A 111 -13.13 -0.52 2.16
N ILE A 112 -12.62 -1.63 1.61
CA ILE A 112 -11.30 -2.17 1.99
C ILE A 112 -10.21 -1.15 1.69
N THR A 113 -10.23 -0.56 0.49
CA THR A 113 -9.25 0.44 0.06
C THR A 113 -9.27 1.67 0.97
N SER A 114 -10.45 2.14 1.36
CA SER A 114 -10.63 3.28 2.28
C SER A 114 -10.10 2.99 3.69
N ALA A 115 -10.37 1.79 4.22
CA ALA A 115 -9.88 1.38 5.54
C ALA A 115 -8.34 1.29 5.58
N VAL A 116 -7.73 0.77 4.52
CA VAL A 116 -6.26 0.72 4.38
C VAL A 116 -5.66 2.11 4.18
N SER A 117 -6.34 2.99 3.43
CA SER A 117 -5.91 4.39 3.24
C SER A 117 -5.94 5.18 4.56
N SER A 118 -6.90 4.89 5.43
CA SER A 118 -6.97 5.48 6.77
C SER A 118 -5.76 5.09 7.62
N LEU A 119 -5.31 3.84 7.54
CA LEU A 119 -4.04 3.42 8.16
C LEU A 119 -2.84 4.13 7.52
N ALA A 120 -2.84 4.31 6.19
CA ALA A 120 -1.73 4.97 5.50
C ALA A 120 -1.51 6.43 5.92
N LEU A 121 -2.58 7.12 6.35
CA LEU A 121 -2.55 8.48 6.86
C LEU A 121 -2.13 8.58 8.34
N ALA A 122 -2.04 7.47 9.07
CA ALA A 122 -1.71 7.44 10.49
C ALA A 122 -0.20 7.61 10.77
N PHE A 123 0.41 8.65 10.21
CA PHE A 123 1.80 9.05 10.45
C PHE A 123 1.89 10.51 10.93
N GLY A 124 2.94 10.85 11.69
CA GLY A 124 3.14 12.20 12.22
C GLY A 124 3.66 12.26 13.67
N GLU A 125 3.77 13.46 14.19
CA GLU A 125 4.40 13.77 15.50
C GLU A 125 3.38 14.07 16.62
N GLY A 126 2.07 13.87 16.37
CA GLY A 126 0.97 14.26 17.26
C GLY A 126 0.44 13.15 18.18
N SER A 127 0.15 13.53 19.43
CA SER A 127 -0.28 12.70 20.56
C SER A 127 -1.79 12.43 20.61
N SER A 128 -2.35 11.74 19.61
CA SER A 128 -3.75 11.27 19.68
C SER A 128 -3.80 9.74 19.67
N SER A 129 -3.66 9.16 20.87
CA SER A 129 -4.09 7.83 21.37
C SER A 129 -3.81 6.54 20.57
N GLU A 130 -3.42 6.61 19.31
CA GLU A 130 -3.07 5.49 18.45
C GLU A 130 -1.56 5.56 18.16
N LYS A 131 -0.91 4.42 17.93
CA LYS A 131 0.52 4.36 17.60
C LYS A 131 0.77 5.03 16.24
N THR A 132 1.03 6.32 16.25
CA THR A 132 1.34 7.08 15.04
C THR A 132 2.70 6.63 14.48
N MET A 133 2.73 6.28 13.19
CA MET A 133 3.98 5.93 12.52
C MET A 133 4.88 7.15 12.38
N SER A 134 6.19 6.95 12.52
CA SER A 134 7.18 8.02 12.40
C SER A 134 7.46 8.45 10.95
N ARG A 135 7.00 7.67 9.97
CA ARG A 135 7.12 7.96 8.53
C ARG A 135 5.93 7.39 7.75
N PRO A 136 5.59 7.94 6.58
CA PRO A 136 4.63 7.33 5.67
C PRO A 136 5.14 5.98 5.12
N PHE A 137 4.21 5.16 4.63
CA PHE A 137 4.53 3.91 3.94
C PHE A 137 5.13 4.19 2.56
N GLY A 138 6.22 3.51 2.22
CA GLY A 138 6.88 3.59 0.91
C GLY A 138 6.37 2.54 -0.07
N VAL A 139 5.05 2.33 -0.13
CA VAL A 139 4.41 1.32 -0.97
C VAL A 139 3.12 1.84 -1.59
N ALA A 140 2.88 1.49 -2.86
CA ALA A 140 1.58 1.58 -3.50
C ALA A 140 0.94 0.19 -3.57
N LEU A 141 -0.37 0.15 -3.32
CA LEU A 141 -1.20 -1.05 -3.43
C LEU A 141 -2.22 -0.88 -4.55
N LEU A 142 -2.43 -1.95 -5.31
CA LEU A 142 -3.46 -2.08 -6.34
C LEU A 142 -4.43 -3.17 -5.93
N PHE A 143 -5.56 -2.76 -5.34
CA PHE A 143 -6.66 -3.68 -5.03
C PHE A 143 -7.46 -3.97 -6.30
N ALA A 144 -7.78 -5.24 -6.49
CA ALA A 144 -8.66 -5.71 -7.55
C ALA A 144 -9.57 -6.79 -6.97
N GLY A 145 -10.86 -6.71 -7.26
CA GLY A 145 -11.81 -7.69 -6.77
C GLY A 145 -13.09 -7.71 -7.57
N VAL A 146 -13.98 -8.62 -7.21
CA VAL A 146 -15.30 -8.78 -7.80
C VAL A 146 -16.32 -8.62 -6.69
N ASP A 147 -17.02 -7.50 -6.67
CA ASP A 147 -18.13 -7.24 -5.74
C ASP A 147 -19.43 -6.95 -6.49
N LYS A 148 -20.53 -6.94 -5.73
CA LYS A 148 -21.84 -6.52 -6.24
C LYS A 148 -21.88 -4.99 -6.19
N ASN A 149 -21.37 -4.36 -7.25
CA ASN A 149 -21.55 -2.92 -7.46
C ASN A 149 -23.04 -2.58 -7.59
#